data_AF-A0A517WZ95-F1
#
_entry.id   AF-A0A517WZ95-F1
#
_cell.length_a   1.000
_cell.length_b   1.000
_cell.length_c   1.000
_cell.angle_alpha   90.00
_cell.angle_beta   90.00
_cell.angle_gamma   90.00
#
_symmetry.space_group_name_H-M   'P 1'
#
loop_
_entity.id
_entity.type
_entity.pdbx_description
1 polymer ?
#
loop_
_entity_poly.entity_id
_entity_poly.type
_entity_poly.pdbx_seq_one_letter_code
_entity_poly.pdbx_strand_id
1 'polypeptide(L)'
;MFYSFRKICAKYPVTAAYIAVAIGLFTAVQIYRVKNTSYGAEAFDDALWKLGAVQPLVFVHDHPLIKEKGYPTGGPFDLWAGEWWRILISGFHHGGILHLLMNCLAIGFLGRLIEPVMRFWVYAAFLILATFISLLPEYYFAHYPVGLSGGAYAMFGLLIYLRKTNADIAAVFTEREITWGCGWLILCFVLTKFNIMHIANAAHLAGFLYGLLAGAVLISRSRFAGTFRFTFIAAHLLIIPCTYLICNPVWNGKYYWYLARHENNLEQRIAYLKQGMELAPGEPKIGAELALSLYQTETVPMNSWKIILQSLNKNRSYDKGVQIARLIWGQFDSDKQKANALKIARNVFGNESDDWLERLNLDSETIAQVDVPLTGESGFPKEEFLFLKEADQQVKPAKPKDLYAPPVDPRSPQSAVEGVTL
;
A
#
# COMPACT_ATOMS: atom_id res chain seq x y z
N MET A 1 -36.28 20.56 9.13
CA MET A 1 -34.95 19.93 9.08
C MET A 1 -33.94 20.72 8.23
N PHE A 2 -34.22 20.97 6.94
CA PHE A 2 -33.31 21.72 6.04
C PHE A 2 -32.93 23.15 6.48
N TYR A 3 -33.85 23.89 7.10
CA TYR A 3 -33.58 25.24 7.63
C TYR A 3 -32.55 25.24 8.78
N SER A 4 -32.59 24.22 9.63
CA SER A 4 -31.63 24.06 10.73
C SER A 4 -30.25 23.64 10.20
N PHE A 5 -30.21 22.75 9.21
CA PHE A 5 -28.97 22.34 8.55
C PHE A 5 -28.25 23.51 7.86
N ARG A 6 -28.98 24.32 7.08
CA ARG A 6 -28.41 25.50 6.41
C ARG A 6 -27.84 26.51 7.42
N LYS A 7 -28.49 26.70 8.57
CA LYS A 7 -27.97 27.53 9.66
C LYS A 7 -26.69 26.99 10.27
N ILE A 8 -26.60 25.67 10.47
CA ILE A 8 -25.38 25.02 10.99
C ILE A 8 -24.23 25.18 10.00
N CYS A 9 -24.45 24.90 8.71
CA CYS A 9 -23.43 25.07 7.69
C CYS A 9 -22.99 26.53 7.53
N ALA A 10 -23.92 27.49 7.65
CA ALA A 10 -23.57 28.92 7.61
C ALA A 10 -22.78 29.38 8.84
N LYS A 11 -23.00 28.72 10.00
CA LYS A 11 -22.27 29.02 11.24
C LYS A 11 -20.86 28.41 11.26
N TYR A 12 -20.67 27.26 10.61
CA TYR A 12 -19.41 26.51 10.55
C TYR A 12 -19.03 26.18 9.11
N PRO A 13 -18.78 27.20 8.26
CA PRO A 13 -18.60 27.00 6.82
C PRO A 13 -17.38 26.14 6.46
N VAL A 14 -16.27 26.25 7.20
CA VAL A 14 -15.04 25.49 6.92
C VAL A 14 -15.24 24.03 7.31
N THR A 15 -15.77 23.74 8.50
CA THR A 15 -16.09 22.35 8.90
C THR A 15 -17.12 21.74 7.95
N ALA A 16 -18.15 22.48 7.56
CA ALA A 16 -19.16 22.00 6.63
C ALA A 16 -18.59 21.69 5.25
N ALA A 17 -17.74 22.56 4.70
CA ALA A 17 -17.08 22.33 3.42
C ALA A 17 -16.16 21.10 3.45
N TYR A 18 -15.37 20.95 4.51
CA TYR A 18 -14.48 19.80 4.68
C TYR A 18 -15.23 18.46 4.77
N ILE A 19 -16.35 18.42 5.50
CA ILE A 19 -17.26 17.26 5.53
C ILE A 19 -17.92 17.03 4.15
N ALA A 20 -18.36 18.10 3.48
CA ALA A 20 -19.03 18.00 2.18
C ALA A 20 -18.12 17.41 1.10
N VAL A 21 -16.82 17.72 1.11
CA VAL A 21 -15.85 17.10 0.19
C VAL A 21 -15.78 15.58 0.40
N ALA A 22 -15.69 15.11 1.65
CA ALA A 22 -15.68 13.67 1.95
C ALA A 22 -16.98 12.97 1.55
N ILE A 23 -18.14 13.57 1.84
CA ILE A 23 -19.45 13.03 1.42
C ILE A 23 -19.56 13.00 -0.11
N GLY A 24 -19.11 14.06 -0.79
CA GLY A 24 -19.12 14.18 -2.24
C GLY A 24 -18.26 13.12 -2.90
N LEU A 25 -17.03 12.92 -2.42
CA LEU A 25 -16.13 11.87 -2.90
C LEU A 25 -16.69 10.47 -2.65
N PHE A 26 -17.21 10.21 -1.45
CA PHE A 26 -17.84 8.92 -1.15
C PHE A 26 -19.04 8.65 -2.07
N THR A 27 -19.86 9.67 -2.35
CA THR A 27 -21.01 9.56 -3.26
C THR A 27 -20.55 9.30 -4.69
N ALA A 28 -19.51 10.00 -5.16
CA ALA A 28 -18.91 9.79 -6.48
C ALA A 28 -18.38 8.36 -6.64
N VAL A 29 -17.74 7.81 -5.61
CA VAL A 29 -17.30 6.41 -5.55
C VAL A 29 -18.49 5.47 -5.69
N GLN A 30 -19.57 5.67 -4.94
CA GLN A 30 -20.76 4.81 -5.05
C GLN A 30 -21.44 4.92 -6.43
N ILE A 31 -21.53 6.12 -7.01
CA ILE A 31 -22.07 6.31 -8.36
C ILE A 31 -21.20 5.57 -9.39
N TYR A 32 -19.88 5.67 -9.28
CA TYR A 32 -18.96 4.96 -10.19
C TYR A 32 -19.13 3.44 -10.08
N ARG A 33 -19.19 2.90 -8.85
CA ARG A 33 -19.45 1.47 -8.61
C ARG A 33 -20.76 1.01 -9.23
N VAL A 34 -21.84 1.78 -9.05
CA VAL A 34 -23.16 1.44 -9.58
C VAL A 34 -23.17 1.48 -11.10
N LYS A 35 -22.48 2.44 -11.74
CA LYS A 35 -22.44 2.56 -13.20
C LYS A 35 -21.57 1.50 -13.89
N ASN A 36 -20.55 1.00 -13.21
CA ASN A 36 -19.57 0.07 -13.77
C ASN A 36 -19.79 -1.37 -13.27
N THR A 37 -21.05 -1.79 -13.12
CA THR A 37 -21.56 -3.01 -12.45
C THR A 37 -21.17 -4.36 -13.09
N SER A 38 -20.08 -4.42 -13.88
CA SER A 38 -19.62 -5.64 -14.55
C SER A 38 -18.55 -6.42 -13.79
N TYR A 39 -18.04 -5.93 -12.66
CA TYR A 39 -17.07 -6.66 -11.85
C TYR A 39 -17.57 -6.74 -10.39
N GLY A 40 -17.67 -7.97 -9.90
CA GLY A 40 -18.13 -8.30 -8.55
C GLY A 40 -17.27 -7.67 -7.46
N ALA A 41 -17.69 -7.87 -6.22
CA ALA A 41 -17.24 -7.20 -5.00
C ALA A 41 -15.76 -7.38 -4.58
N GLU A 42 -14.84 -7.69 -5.50
CA GLU A 42 -13.44 -8.01 -5.22
C GLU A 42 -12.42 -7.02 -5.82
N ALA A 43 -12.86 -6.01 -6.58
CA ALA A 43 -11.99 -4.89 -6.92
C ALA A 43 -11.57 -4.16 -5.63
N PHE A 44 -10.28 -4.16 -5.27
CA PHE A 44 -9.76 -2.98 -4.58
C PHE A 44 -10.21 -1.80 -5.43
N ASP A 45 -10.95 -0.91 -4.80
CA ASP A 45 -12.03 -0.18 -5.44
C ASP A 45 -11.48 0.71 -6.57
N ASP A 46 -11.55 0.25 -7.83
CA ASP A 46 -11.16 1.01 -9.03
C ASP A 46 -11.75 2.43 -8.99
N ALA A 47 -12.95 2.54 -8.42
CA ALA A 47 -13.61 3.80 -8.11
C ALA A 47 -12.77 4.73 -7.19
N LEU A 48 -12.21 4.24 -6.09
CA LEU A 48 -11.35 5.01 -5.19
C LEU A 48 -10.10 5.48 -5.93
N TRP A 49 -9.42 4.56 -6.62
CA TRP A 49 -8.18 4.85 -7.35
C TRP A 49 -8.40 5.89 -8.46
N LYS A 50 -9.42 5.72 -9.31
CA LYS A 50 -9.77 6.68 -10.36
C LYS A 50 -10.19 8.04 -9.83
N LEU A 51 -10.69 8.08 -8.59
CA LEU A 51 -11.04 9.32 -7.89
C LEU A 51 -9.92 9.79 -6.94
N GLY A 52 -8.67 9.40 -7.19
CA GLY A 52 -7.50 10.00 -6.58
C GLY A 52 -7.03 9.37 -5.27
N ALA A 53 -7.57 8.21 -4.86
CA ALA A 53 -6.96 7.42 -3.80
C ALA A 53 -5.65 6.79 -4.30
N VAL A 54 -4.72 6.53 -3.38
CA VAL A 54 -3.55 5.69 -3.68
C VAL A 54 -3.95 4.24 -3.57
N GLN A 55 -3.64 3.47 -4.62
CA GLN A 55 -3.87 2.04 -4.65
C GLN A 55 -2.76 1.31 -3.89
N PRO A 56 -3.07 0.38 -2.98
CA PRO A 56 -2.07 -0.47 -2.36
C PRO A 56 -1.45 -1.38 -3.41
N LEU A 57 -0.15 -1.64 -3.26
CA LEU A 57 0.50 -2.63 -4.10
C LEU A 57 0.01 -4.02 -3.73
N VAL A 58 -0.84 -4.58 -4.58
CA VAL A 58 -1.24 -5.98 -4.49
C VAL A 58 -0.49 -6.69 -5.59
N PHE A 59 0.52 -7.46 -5.21
CA PHE A 59 0.95 -8.54 -6.08
C PHE A 59 -0.17 -9.56 -6.05
N VAL A 60 -1.11 -9.47 -6.99
CA VAL A 60 -2.06 -10.55 -7.21
C VAL A 60 -1.21 -11.74 -7.62
N HIS A 61 -1.10 -12.69 -6.71
CA HIS A 61 -0.58 -14.01 -7.00
C HIS A 61 -1.67 -14.72 -7.79
N ASP A 62 -1.30 -15.56 -8.75
CA ASP A 62 -2.24 -16.31 -9.55
C ASP A 62 -2.94 -17.33 -8.64
N HIS A 63 -3.92 -16.87 -7.87
CA HIS A 63 -4.79 -17.77 -7.17
C HIS A 63 -5.44 -18.64 -8.26
N PRO A 64 -5.63 -19.95 -8.07
CA PRO A 64 -6.29 -20.81 -9.06
C PRO A 64 -7.73 -20.37 -9.42
N LEU A 65 -8.25 -19.34 -8.74
CA LEU A 65 -9.55 -18.71 -8.95
C LEU A 65 -9.46 -17.24 -9.41
N ILE A 66 -8.27 -16.62 -9.41
CA ILE A 66 -8.03 -15.21 -9.77
C ILE A 66 -6.92 -15.17 -10.81
N LYS A 67 -7.28 -15.05 -12.09
CA LYS A 67 -6.33 -14.84 -13.19
C LYS A 67 -5.81 -13.40 -13.18
N GLU A 68 -4.50 -13.21 -13.39
CA GLU A 68 -3.83 -11.90 -13.48
C GLU A 68 -4.46 -10.95 -14.53
N LYS A 69 -5.09 -11.50 -15.59
CA LYS A 69 -5.89 -10.73 -16.56
C LYS A 69 -7.09 -10.02 -15.94
N GLY A 70 -7.67 -10.56 -14.87
CA GLY A 70 -8.82 -9.97 -14.18
C GLY A 70 -8.45 -8.82 -13.24
N TYR A 71 -7.18 -8.75 -12.84
CA TYR A 71 -6.63 -7.74 -11.94
C TYR A 71 -5.22 -7.40 -12.39
N PRO A 72 -5.02 -6.34 -13.21
CA PRO A 72 -3.67 -5.85 -13.47
C PRO A 72 -2.98 -5.63 -12.12
N THR A 73 -1.70 -5.98 -12.00
CA THR A 73 -0.91 -5.71 -10.79
C THR A 73 -1.15 -4.24 -10.43
N GLY A 74 -1.94 -4.00 -9.38
CA GLY A 74 -2.36 -2.66 -8.95
C GLY A 74 -1.40 -2.17 -7.88
N GLY A 75 -1.12 -0.88 -7.86
CA GLY A 75 -0.14 -0.35 -6.91
C GLY A 75 -0.07 1.16 -6.83
N PRO A 76 0.80 1.69 -5.96
CA PRO A 76 0.98 3.12 -5.75
C PRO A 76 1.78 3.74 -6.91
N PHE A 77 1.66 3.21 -8.13
CA PHE A 77 2.48 3.61 -9.26
C PHE A 77 2.27 5.06 -9.62
N ASP A 78 1.05 5.57 -9.57
CA ASP A 78 0.78 7.00 -9.77
C ASP A 78 1.47 7.86 -8.70
N LEU A 79 1.48 7.39 -7.45
CA LEU A 79 2.18 8.07 -6.37
C LEU A 79 3.69 8.09 -6.65
N TRP A 80 4.26 6.98 -7.11
CA TRP A 80 5.66 6.85 -7.51
C TRP A 80 6.00 7.60 -8.81
N ALA A 81 5.01 7.86 -9.66
CA ALA A 81 5.11 8.72 -10.82
C ALA A 81 5.01 10.22 -10.47
N GLY A 82 4.82 10.55 -9.19
CA GLY A 82 4.83 11.93 -8.69
C GLY A 82 3.45 12.52 -8.39
N GLU A 83 2.37 11.74 -8.43
CA GLU A 83 1.02 12.19 -8.07
C GLU A 83 0.82 12.30 -6.54
N TRP A 84 1.67 13.08 -5.88
CA TRP A 84 1.68 13.28 -4.43
C TRP A 84 0.35 13.80 -3.86
N TRP A 85 -0.43 14.50 -4.67
CA TRP A 85 -1.74 15.05 -4.28
C TRP A 85 -2.72 13.94 -3.88
N ARG A 86 -2.52 12.71 -4.35
CA ARG A 86 -3.31 11.54 -3.97
C ARG A 86 -3.23 11.21 -2.49
N ILE A 87 -2.14 11.57 -1.82
CA ILE A 87 -2.01 11.42 -0.35
C ILE A 87 -3.13 12.21 0.33
N LEU A 88 -3.30 13.48 -0.06
CA LEU A 88 -4.35 14.33 0.51
C LEU A 88 -5.74 13.80 0.19
N ILE A 89 -5.99 13.45 -1.07
CA ILE A 89 -7.30 12.98 -1.53
C ILE A 89 -7.69 11.64 -0.88
N SER A 90 -6.72 10.76 -0.63
CA SER A 90 -6.94 9.51 0.13
C SER A 90 -7.48 9.78 1.53
N GLY A 91 -7.06 10.87 2.17
CA GLY A 91 -7.62 11.32 3.45
C GLY A 91 -9.11 11.66 3.41
N PHE A 92 -9.65 12.06 2.25
CA PHE A 92 -11.09 12.34 2.10
C PHE A 92 -11.91 11.13 1.67
N HIS A 93 -11.28 10.08 1.17
CA HIS A 93 -11.94 8.82 0.84
C HIS A 93 -12.34 8.04 2.08
N HIS A 94 -13.33 7.15 1.95
CA HIS A 94 -13.79 6.31 3.06
C HIS A 94 -14.17 4.91 2.56
N GLY A 95 -13.71 3.88 3.27
CA GLY A 95 -13.97 2.49 2.90
C GLY A 95 -15.43 2.03 3.10
N GLY A 96 -16.27 2.79 3.80
CA GLY A 96 -17.67 2.42 4.03
C GLY A 96 -18.48 3.49 4.74
N ILE A 97 -19.81 3.31 4.75
CA ILE A 97 -20.74 4.32 5.26
C ILE A 97 -20.61 4.55 6.77
N LEU A 98 -20.38 3.50 7.56
CA LEU A 98 -20.16 3.63 9.00
C LEU A 98 -18.88 4.43 9.28
N HIS A 99 -17.81 4.14 8.53
CA HIS A 99 -16.55 4.85 8.65
C HIS A 99 -16.69 6.34 8.30
N LEU A 100 -17.40 6.67 7.21
CA LEU A 100 -17.73 8.06 6.86
C LEU A 100 -18.55 8.74 7.96
N LEU A 101 -19.62 8.09 8.42
CA LEU A 101 -20.53 8.64 9.42
C LEU A 101 -19.78 8.99 10.73
N MET A 102 -18.95 8.07 11.23
CA MET A 102 -18.18 8.32 12.45
C MET A 102 -17.21 9.50 12.29
N ASN A 103 -16.53 9.62 11.13
CA ASN A 103 -15.66 10.75 10.85
C ASN A 103 -16.45 12.07 10.76
N CYS A 104 -17.59 12.09 10.05
CA CYS A 104 -18.42 13.28 9.97
C CYS A 104 -18.93 13.74 11.35
N LEU A 105 -19.33 12.79 12.21
CA LEU A 105 -19.75 13.10 13.58
C LEU A 105 -18.59 13.65 14.43
N ALA A 106 -17.42 13.03 14.36
CA ALA A 106 -16.22 13.49 15.07
C ALA A 106 -15.81 14.89 14.60
N ILE A 107 -15.61 15.08 13.29
CA ILE A 107 -15.23 16.37 12.71
C ILE A 107 -16.29 17.45 12.99
N GLY A 108 -17.59 17.11 12.91
CA GLY A 108 -18.67 18.03 13.23
C GLY A 108 -18.67 18.47 14.69
N PHE A 109 -18.48 17.52 15.61
CA PHE A 109 -18.38 17.83 17.05
C PHE A 109 -17.14 18.66 17.38
N LEU A 110 -15.97 18.30 16.86
CA LEU A 110 -14.72 18.99 17.15
C LEU A 110 -14.70 20.37 16.45
N GLY A 111 -15.16 20.44 15.20
CA GLY A 111 -15.18 21.65 14.38
C GLY A 111 -16.06 22.75 14.95
N ARG A 112 -17.22 22.38 15.51
CA ARG A 112 -18.11 23.37 16.17
C ARG A 112 -17.45 24.09 17.36
N LEU A 113 -16.43 23.48 17.96
CA LEU A 113 -15.68 24.04 19.09
C LEU A 113 -14.48 24.87 18.61
N ILE A 114 -13.80 24.42 17.54
CA ILE A 114 -12.56 25.04 17.05
C ILE A 114 -12.83 26.22 16.11
N GLU A 115 -13.76 26.06 15.16
CA GLU A 115 -13.98 27.05 14.10
C GLU A 115 -14.34 28.45 14.63
N PRO A 116 -15.20 28.61 15.66
CA PRO A 116 -15.54 29.94 16.18
C PRO A 116 -14.38 30.71 16.83
N VAL A 117 -13.35 30.00 17.28
CA VAL A 117 -12.24 30.59 18.05
C VAL A 117 -10.97 30.76 17.21
N MET A 118 -10.99 30.30 15.96
CA MET A 118 -9.88 30.40 15.02
C MET A 118 -10.25 31.26 13.81
N ARG A 119 -9.25 31.95 13.25
CA ARG A 119 -9.43 32.63 11.96
C ARG A 119 -9.69 31.60 10.87
N PHE A 120 -10.68 31.85 10.02
CA PHE A 120 -11.15 30.86 9.03
C PHE A 120 -10.02 30.24 8.19
N TRP A 121 -9.08 31.06 7.70
CA TRP A 121 -7.97 30.58 6.86
C TRP A 121 -6.92 29.78 7.64
N VAL A 122 -6.72 30.09 8.92
CA VAL A 122 -5.82 29.34 9.81
C VAL A 122 -6.42 27.97 10.09
N TYR A 123 -7.73 27.92 10.37
CA TYR A 123 -8.43 26.66 10.60
C TYR A 123 -8.49 25.79 9.34
N ALA A 124 -8.79 26.38 8.18
CA ALA A 124 -8.77 25.67 6.91
C ALA A 124 -7.36 25.11 6.58
N ALA A 125 -6.31 25.92 6.73
CA ALA A 125 -4.94 25.47 6.54
C ALA A 125 -4.57 24.34 7.52
N PHE A 126 -4.96 24.48 8.80
CA PHE A 126 -4.76 23.45 9.81
C PHE A 126 -5.42 22.13 9.42
N LEU A 127 -6.66 22.11 8.95
CA LEU A 127 -7.35 20.88 8.54
C LEU A 127 -6.62 20.18 7.37
N ILE A 128 -6.22 20.93 6.35
CA ILE A 128 -5.52 20.37 5.19
C ILE A 128 -4.15 19.81 5.59
N LEU A 129 -3.37 20.59 6.36
CA LEU A 129 -2.05 20.17 6.84
C LEU A 129 -2.16 18.99 7.80
N ALA A 130 -3.10 19.01 8.74
CA ALA A 130 -3.35 17.91 9.66
C ALA A 130 -3.69 16.62 8.91
N THR A 131 -4.57 16.69 7.91
CA THR A 131 -4.92 15.53 7.08
C THR A 131 -3.67 15.01 6.38
N PHE A 132 -2.95 15.87 5.66
CA PHE A 132 -1.78 15.47 4.89
C PHE A 132 -0.66 14.88 5.76
N ILE A 133 -0.25 15.61 6.81
CA ILE A 133 0.83 15.23 7.73
C ILE A 133 0.48 13.94 8.46
N SER A 134 -0.78 13.77 8.88
CA SER A 134 -1.19 12.54 9.56
C SER A 134 -0.97 11.30 8.70
N LEU A 135 -1.09 11.41 7.37
CA LEU A 135 -0.97 10.26 6.48
C LEU A 135 0.47 9.87 6.16
N LEU A 136 1.44 10.79 6.24
CA LEU A 136 2.83 10.55 5.82
C LEU A 136 3.46 9.28 6.45
N PRO A 137 3.28 8.99 7.76
CA PRO A 137 3.84 7.77 8.36
C PRO A 137 3.23 6.48 7.79
N GLU A 138 1.95 6.47 7.43
CA GLU A 138 1.31 5.28 6.86
C GLU A 138 1.94 4.94 5.52
N TYR A 139 2.11 5.94 4.66
CA TYR A 139 2.77 5.77 3.36
C TYR A 139 4.23 5.35 3.49
N TYR A 140 4.95 5.84 4.51
CA TYR A 140 6.32 5.41 4.81
C TYR A 140 6.39 3.90 5.09
N PHE A 141 5.39 3.36 5.79
CA PHE A 141 5.25 1.92 6.08
C PHE A 141 4.54 1.13 4.97
N ALA A 142 4.35 1.71 3.78
CA ALA A 142 3.60 1.12 2.67
C ALA A 142 2.17 0.68 3.06
N HIS A 143 1.55 1.42 3.97
CA HIS A 143 0.12 1.36 4.24
C HIS A 143 -0.59 2.46 3.45
N TYR A 144 -1.75 2.14 2.88
CA TYR A 144 -2.48 3.03 1.97
C TYR A 144 -3.87 3.33 2.57
N PRO A 145 -3.93 4.13 3.64
CA PRO A 145 -5.15 4.37 4.39
C PRO A 145 -6.09 5.33 3.65
N VAL A 146 -7.36 5.28 4.05
CA VAL A 146 -8.37 6.27 3.70
C VAL A 146 -9.04 6.83 4.95
N GLY A 147 -9.56 8.06 4.89
CA GLY A 147 -10.45 8.62 5.89
C GLY A 147 -9.87 9.80 6.67
N LEU A 148 -10.78 10.64 7.19
CA LEU A 148 -10.44 11.92 7.84
C LEU A 148 -9.95 11.77 9.29
N SER A 149 -9.84 10.53 9.78
CA SER A 149 -9.63 10.25 11.21
C SER A 149 -8.30 10.77 11.75
N GLY A 150 -7.23 10.79 10.94
CA GLY A 150 -5.97 11.46 11.31
C GLY A 150 -6.15 12.97 11.52
N GLY A 151 -6.91 13.64 10.65
CA GLY A 151 -7.31 15.03 10.81
C GLY A 151 -8.19 15.27 12.04
N ALA A 152 -9.12 14.35 12.33
CA ALA A 152 -9.94 14.38 13.53
C ALA A 152 -9.09 14.28 14.81
N TYR A 153 -8.09 13.39 14.83
CA TYR A 153 -7.16 13.29 15.96
C TYR A 153 -6.29 14.55 16.13
N ALA A 154 -5.93 15.22 15.03
CA ALA A 154 -5.27 16.53 15.14
C ALA A 154 -6.18 17.59 15.76
N MET A 155 -7.45 17.64 15.35
CA MET A 155 -8.43 18.53 15.99
C MET A 155 -8.60 18.21 17.49
N PHE A 156 -8.62 16.93 17.85
CA PHE A 156 -8.67 16.46 19.23
C PHE A 156 -7.44 16.92 20.03
N GLY A 157 -6.21 16.74 19.50
CA GLY A 157 -4.98 17.22 20.13
C GLY A 157 -4.93 18.75 20.30
N LEU A 158 -5.42 19.49 19.30
CA LEU A 158 -5.52 20.96 19.38
C LEU A 158 -6.48 21.40 20.49
N LEU A 159 -7.63 20.72 20.64
CA LEU A 159 -8.63 21.04 21.67
C LEU A 159 -8.12 20.82 23.10
N ILE A 160 -7.19 19.89 23.33
CA ILE A 160 -6.55 19.68 24.64
C ILE A 160 -5.83 20.95 25.11
N TYR A 161 -5.29 21.77 24.20
CA TYR A 161 -4.72 23.06 24.55
C TYR A 161 -5.76 24.18 24.57
N LEU A 162 -6.70 24.23 23.60
CA LEU A 162 -7.73 25.27 23.57
C LEU A 162 -8.58 25.30 24.84
N ARG A 163 -8.95 24.13 25.38
CA ARG A 163 -9.72 24.03 26.63
C ARG A 163 -9.03 24.69 27.83
N LYS A 164 -7.70 24.77 27.84
CA LYS A 164 -6.95 25.41 28.93
C LYS A 164 -7.11 26.93 28.93
N THR A 165 -7.53 27.51 27.81
CA THR A 165 -7.60 28.97 27.61
C THR A 165 -9.00 29.48 27.26
N ASN A 166 -9.96 28.59 27.05
CA ASN A 166 -11.32 28.94 26.66
C ASN A 166 -12.34 28.15 27.52
N ALA A 167 -13.07 28.87 28.36
CA ALA A 167 -14.02 28.28 29.32
C ALA A 167 -15.22 27.60 28.64
N ASP A 168 -15.71 28.16 27.52
CA ASP A 168 -16.83 27.57 26.76
C ASP A 168 -16.43 26.22 26.15
N ILE A 169 -15.20 26.12 25.64
CA ILE A 169 -14.65 24.85 25.16
C ILE A 169 -14.47 23.89 26.34
N ALA A 170 -13.93 24.34 27.48
CA ALA A 170 -13.72 23.47 28.65
C ALA A 170 -15.02 22.90 29.23
N ALA A 171 -16.13 23.65 29.12
CA ALA A 171 -17.44 23.21 29.57
C ALA A 171 -18.04 22.08 28.71
N VAL A 172 -17.63 21.98 27.44
CA VAL A 172 -18.14 20.98 26.49
C VAL A 172 -17.15 19.84 26.23
N PHE A 173 -15.85 20.14 26.22
CA PHE A 173 -14.76 19.20 25.99
C PHE A 173 -14.06 18.90 27.34
N THR A 174 -14.73 18.06 28.12
CA THR A 174 -14.36 17.73 29.50
C THR A 174 -13.38 16.57 29.56
N GLU A 175 -12.96 16.17 30.77
CA GLU A 175 -12.13 14.96 30.96
C GLU A 175 -12.82 13.69 30.43
N ARG A 176 -14.16 13.68 30.35
CA ARG A 176 -14.91 12.57 29.76
C ARG A 176 -14.58 12.44 28.27
N GLU A 177 -14.71 13.51 27.49
CA GLU A 177 -14.43 13.48 26.05
C GLU A 177 -12.96 13.14 25.77
N ILE A 178 -12.04 13.63 26.61
CA ILE A 178 -10.61 13.27 26.53
C ILE A 178 -10.41 11.77 26.78
N THR A 179 -11.03 11.24 27.84
CA THR A 179 -10.94 9.81 28.19
C THR A 179 -11.50 8.94 27.08
N TRP A 180 -12.65 9.31 26.49
CA TRP A 180 -13.23 8.60 25.35
C TRP A 180 -12.35 8.68 24.10
N GLY A 181 -11.80 9.85 23.79
CA GLY A 181 -10.92 10.02 22.63
C GLY A 181 -9.62 9.21 22.75
N CYS A 182 -8.96 9.27 23.91
CA CYS A 182 -7.76 8.47 24.18
C CYS A 182 -8.08 6.97 24.29
N GLY A 183 -9.21 6.60 24.88
CA GLY A 183 -9.68 5.22 24.95
C GLY A 183 -9.98 4.64 23.58
N TRP A 184 -10.61 5.42 22.70
CA TRP A 184 -10.84 5.04 21.30
C TRP A 184 -9.50 4.87 20.55
N LEU A 185 -8.53 5.77 20.78
CA LEU A 185 -7.19 5.64 20.19
C LEU A 185 -6.52 4.32 20.58
N ILE A 186 -6.51 3.99 21.86
CA ILE A 186 -5.94 2.74 22.37
C ILE A 186 -6.70 1.53 21.80
N LEU A 187 -8.04 1.61 21.75
CA LEU A 187 -8.86 0.55 21.17
C LEU A 187 -8.53 0.31 19.70
N CYS A 188 -8.30 1.35 18.89
CA CYS A 188 -7.87 1.20 17.50
C CYS A 188 -6.56 0.39 17.38
N PHE A 189 -5.57 0.65 18.24
CA PHE A 189 -4.34 -0.15 18.29
C PHE A 189 -4.61 -1.61 18.66
N VAL A 190 -5.48 -1.85 19.63
CA VAL A 190 -5.86 -3.22 20.06
C VAL A 190 -6.56 -3.96 18.92
N LEU A 191 -7.53 -3.32 18.25
CA LEU A 191 -8.28 -3.94 17.15
C LEU A 191 -7.38 -4.30 15.95
N THR A 192 -6.43 -3.43 15.59
CA THR A 192 -5.44 -3.75 14.55
C THR A 192 -4.51 -4.89 15.00
N LYS A 193 -4.03 -4.88 16.24
CA LYS A 193 -3.12 -5.92 16.76
C LYS A 193 -3.74 -7.32 16.72
N PHE A 194 -5.05 -7.43 16.96
CA PHE A 194 -5.77 -8.70 16.91
C PHE A 194 -6.39 -9.00 15.54
N ASN A 195 -6.02 -8.27 14.48
CA ASN A 195 -6.54 -8.42 13.12
C ASN A 195 -8.08 -8.36 13.02
N ILE A 196 -8.74 -7.63 13.94
CA ILE A 196 -10.20 -7.45 13.93
C ILE A 196 -10.57 -6.36 12.92
N MET A 197 -9.77 -5.30 12.84
CA MET A 197 -9.98 -4.19 11.90
C MET A 197 -8.63 -3.60 11.48
N HIS A 198 -8.44 -3.36 10.18
CA HIS A 198 -7.26 -2.67 9.67
C HIS A 198 -7.44 -1.15 9.82
N ILE A 199 -6.86 -0.59 10.89
CA ILE A 199 -6.97 0.84 11.23
C ILE A 199 -5.63 1.54 11.03
N ALA A 200 -5.68 2.74 10.45
CA ALA A 200 -4.55 3.64 10.22
C ALA A 200 -4.05 4.29 11.53
N ASN A 201 -3.47 3.47 12.41
CA ASN A 201 -3.05 3.87 13.74
C ASN A 201 -1.87 4.85 13.74
N ALA A 202 -0.96 4.75 12.76
CA ALA A 202 0.14 5.71 12.64
C ALA A 202 -0.43 7.09 12.26
N ALA A 203 -1.49 7.13 11.43
CA ALA A 203 -2.19 8.37 11.14
C ALA A 203 -2.94 8.96 12.33
N HIS A 204 -3.58 8.12 13.15
CA HIS A 204 -4.23 8.61 14.38
C HIS A 204 -3.23 9.23 15.35
N LEU A 205 -2.11 8.55 15.60
CA LEU A 205 -1.07 9.03 16.51
C LEU A 205 -0.38 10.28 15.97
N ALA A 206 0.03 10.28 14.69
CA ALA A 206 0.70 11.43 14.09
C ALA A 206 -0.22 12.66 14.02
N GLY A 207 -1.49 12.45 13.67
CA GLY A 207 -2.52 13.49 13.73
C GLY A 207 -2.63 14.07 15.14
N PHE A 208 -2.79 13.22 16.16
CA PHE A 208 -2.89 13.64 17.55
C PHE A 208 -1.69 14.47 18.02
N LEU A 209 -0.47 14.00 17.74
CA LEU A 209 0.77 14.69 18.09
C LEU A 209 0.91 16.03 17.35
N TYR A 210 0.57 16.07 16.05
CA TYR A 210 0.55 17.32 15.27
C TYR A 210 -0.45 18.32 15.85
N GLY A 211 -1.64 17.86 16.24
CA GLY A 211 -2.66 18.66 16.92
C GLY A 211 -2.19 19.24 18.24
N LEU A 212 -1.58 18.41 19.10
CA LEU A 212 -1.00 18.85 20.37
C LEU A 212 0.09 19.90 20.15
N LEU A 213 0.99 19.68 19.18
CA LEU A 213 2.05 20.63 18.86
C LEU A 213 1.49 21.95 18.33
N ALA A 214 0.53 21.88 17.40
CA ALA A 214 -0.16 23.07 16.87
C ALA A 214 -0.84 23.85 18.00
N GLY A 215 -1.55 23.17 18.90
CA GLY A 215 -2.17 23.79 20.06
C GLY A 215 -1.16 24.45 20.99
N ALA A 216 -0.09 23.73 21.35
CA ALA A 216 0.97 24.25 22.19
C ALA A 216 1.59 25.53 21.61
N VAL A 217 1.87 25.56 20.31
CA VAL A 217 2.53 26.69 19.63
C VAL A 217 1.57 27.87 19.40
N LEU A 218 0.36 27.61 18.90
CA LEU A 218 -0.59 28.67 18.56
C LEU A 218 -1.08 29.41 19.81
N ILE A 219 -1.28 28.68 20.91
CA ILE A 219 -1.89 29.20 22.15
C ILE A 219 -0.83 29.67 23.17
N SER A 220 0.46 29.35 22.95
CA SER A 220 1.55 29.75 23.84
C SER A 220 1.55 31.25 24.13
N ARG A 221 1.61 31.60 25.43
CA ARG A 221 1.80 32.97 25.94
C ARG A 221 3.25 33.25 26.35
N SER A 222 4.19 32.37 25.99
CA SER A 222 5.61 32.56 26.29
C SER A 222 6.16 33.82 25.60
N ARG A 223 7.16 34.47 26.20
CA ARG A 223 7.94 35.54 25.55
C ARG A 223 8.59 35.10 24.22
N PHE A 224 8.75 33.79 24.01
CA PHE A 224 9.28 33.20 22.78
C PHE A 224 8.20 32.70 21.79
N ALA A 225 6.92 33.02 22.01
CA ALA A 225 5.82 32.53 21.18
C ALA A 225 6.00 32.87 19.68
N GLY A 226 6.56 34.04 19.36
CA GLY A 226 6.89 34.42 17.98
C GLY A 226 7.88 33.45 17.34
N THR A 227 8.97 33.13 18.05
CA THR A 227 9.97 32.15 17.60
C THR A 227 9.36 30.77 17.42
N PHE A 228 8.55 30.29 18.37
CA PHE A 228 7.89 28.98 18.24
C PHE A 228 6.94 28.89 17.06
N ARG A 229 6.19 29.97 16.78
CA ARG A 229 5.29 30.03 15.61
C ARG A 229 6.09 30.05 14.31
N PHE A 230 7.17 30.83 14.26
CA PHE A 230 8.06 30.86 13.10
C PHE A 230 8.69 29.50 12.85
N THR A 231 9.26 28.85 13.87
CA THR A 231 9.86 27.52 13.72
C THR A 231 8.84 26.46 13.36
N PHE A 232 7.62 26.51 13.91
CA PHE A 232 6.54 25.61 13.52
C PHE A 232 6.15 25.80 12.06
N ILE A 233 5.99 27.03 11.58
CA ILE A 233 5.70 27.31 10.17
C ILE A 233 6.86 26.84 9.29
N ALA A 234 8.10 27.17 9.65
CA ALA A 234 9.29 26.74 8.92
C ALA A 234 9.43 25.20 8.87
N ALA A 235 9.05 24.50 9.93
CA ALA A 235 9.06 23.03 9.97
C ALA A 235 8.11 22.39 8.96
N HIS A 236 7.09 23.10 8.47
CA HIS A 236 6.25 22.58 7.38
C HIS A 236 7.00 22.48 6.05
N LEU A 237 8.16 23.13 5.89
CA LEU A 237 9.05 22.90 4.74
C LEU A 237 9.55 21.45 4.69
N LEU A 238 9.57 20.73 5.82
CA LEU A 238 9.91 19.30 5.87
C LEU A 238 8.89 18.42 5.15
N ILE A 239 7.68 18.92 4.89
CA ILE A 239 6.67 18.19 4.10
C ILE A 239 7.20 17.87 2.70
N ILE A 240 8.00 18.77 2.10
CA ILE A 240 8.55 18.58 0.75
C ILE A 240 9.47 17.35 0.69
N PRO A 241 10.58 17.26 1.47
CA PRO A 241 11.43 16.08 1.45
C PRO A 241 10.72 14.83 1.95
N CYS A 242 9.82 14.92 2.95
CA CYS A 242 9.04 13.76 3.39
C CYS A 242 8.15 13.20 2.28
N THR A 243 7.48 14.06 1.53
CA THR A 243 6.64 13.66 0.38
C THR A 243 7.49 13.09 -0.74
N TYR A 244 8.64 13.71 -1.03
CA TYR A 244 9.59 13.21 -2.03
C TYR A 244 10.04 11.78 -1.70
N LEU A 245 10.40 11.51 -0.44
CA LEU A 245 10.80 10.18 0.02
C LEU A 245 9.65 9.16 -0.09
N ILE A 246 8.40 9.57 0.13
CA ILE A 246 7.22 8.70 -0.06
C ILE A 246 6.98 8.39 -1.55
N CYS A 247 7.16 9.36 -2.44
CA CYS A 247 7.10 9.13 -3.89
C CYS A 247 8.30 8.32 -4.41
N ASN A 248 9.44 8.36 -3.72
CA ASN A 248 10.67 7.67 -4.10
C ASN A 248 11.18 6.80 -2.93
N PRO A 249 10.44 5.76 -2.52
CA PRO A 249 10.80 4.99 -1.33
C PRO A 249 11.95 4.03 -1.65
N VAL A 250 13.17 4.55 -1.67
CA VAL A 250 14.42 3.82 -1.95
C VAL A 250 14.75 2.73 -0.92
N TRP A 251 13.97 2.62 0.15
CA TRP A 251 14.03 1.51 1.11
C TRP A 251 13.04 0.38 0.79
N ASN A 252 12.21 0.53 -0.25
CA ASN A 252 11.17 -0.43 -0.61
C ASN A 252 11.59 -1.23 -1.86
N GLY A 253 11.79 -2.54 -1.72
CA GLY A 253 12.17 -3.40 -2.85
C GLY A 253 11.16 -3.40 -3.99
N LYS A 254 9.87 -3.21 -3.70
CA LYS A 254 8.81 -3.14 -4.71
C LYS A 254 8.89 -1.87 -5.58
N TYR A 255 9.46 -0.79 -5.05
CA TYR A 255 9.71 0.42 -5.82
C TYR A 255 10.79 0.19 -6.87
N TYR A 256 11.84 -0.56 -6.54
CA TYR A 256 12.85 -0.95 -7.52
C TYR A 256 12.29 -1.89 -8.60
N TRP A 257 11.35 -2.76 -8.25
CA TRP A 257 10.61 -3.52 -9.27
C TRP A 257 9.81 -2.61 -10.21
N TYR A 258 9.16 -1.56 -9.67
CA TYR A 258 8.50 -0.55 -10.52
C TYR A 258 9.49 0.18 -11.44
N LEU A 259 10.64 0.63 -10.91
CA LEU A 259 11.68 1.29 -11.71
C LEU A 259 12.19 0.37 -12.82
N ALA A 260 12.45 -0.90 -12.50
CA ALA A 260 12.87 -1.92 -13.45
C ALA A 260 11.89 -2.09 -14.63
N ARG A 261 10.59 -1.97 -14.39
CA ARG A 261 9.57 -2.09 -15.45
C ARG A 261 9.41 -0.85 -16.32
N HIS A 262 9.86 0.31 -15.84
CA HIS A 262 9.85 1.57 -16.59
C HIS A 262 11.20 1.86 -17.25
N GLU A 263 12.17 0.97 -17.08
CA GLU A 263 13.50 1.07 -17.64
C GLU A 263 13.62 0.22 -18.92
N ASN A 264 14.12 0.85 -20.00
CA ASN A 264 14.32 0.18 -21.29
C ASN A 264 15.72 -0.44 -21.39
N ASN A 265 16.69 0.10 -20.65
CA ASN A 265 18.04 -0.45 -20.63
C ASN A 265 18.09 -1.71 -19.76
N LEU A 266 18.42 -2.86 -20.37
CA LEU A 266 18.43 -4.16 -19.69
C LEU A 266 19.43 -4.23 -18.53
N GLU A 267 20.61 -3.62 -18.65
CA GLU A 267 21.61 -3.61 -17.57
C GLU A 267 21.10 -2.83 -16.36
N GLN A 268 20.51 -1.65 -16.60
CA GLN A 268 19.93 -0.82 -15.55
C GLN A 268 18.70 -1.49 -14.91
N ARG A 269 17.86 -2.16 -15.71
CA ARG A 269 16.76 -3.00 -15.22
C ARG A 269 17.25 -4.11 -14.29
N ILE A 270 18.31 -4.84 -14.66
CA ILE A 270 18.93 -5.86 -13.83
C ILE A 270 19.46 -5.25 -12.52
N ALA A 271 20.09 -4.07 -12.57
CA ALA A 271 20.57 -3.38 -11.38
C ALA A 271 19.43 -3.04 -10.41
N TYR A 272 18.32 -2.52 -10.93
CA TYR A 272 17.13 -2.27 -10.11
C TYR A 272 16.54 -3.56 -9.53
N LEU A 273 16.39 -4.62 -10.33
CA LEU A 273 15.85 -5.89 -9.83
C LEU A 273 16.74 -6.54 -8.76
N LYS A 274 18.08 -6.41 -8.87
CA LYS A 274 19.02 -6.84 -7.81
C LYS A 274 18.78 -6.09 -6.51
N GLN A 275 18.71 -4.76 -6.57
CA GLN A 275 18.39 -3.92 -5.40
C GLN A 275 17.00 -4.27 -4.81
N GLY A 276 16.02 -4.50 -5.67
CA GLY A 276 14.69 -4.93 -5.28
C GLY A 276 14.70 -6.26 -4.52
N MET A 277 15.46 -7.24 -5.00
CA MET A 277 15.62 -8.55 -4.37
C MET A 277 16.41 -8.46 -3.06
N GLU A 278 17.39 -7.57 -2.94
CA GLU A 278 18.11 -7.33 -1.68
C GLU A 278 17.20 -6.77 -0.59
N LEU A 279 16.34 -5.82 -0.95
CA LEU A 279 15.39 -5.17 -0.04
C LEU A 279 14.14 -6.02 0.25
N ALA A 280 13.74 -6.88 -0.69
CA ALA A 280 12.57 -7.74 -0.58
C ALA A 280 12.86 -9.18 -1.09
N PRO A 281 13.73 -9.95 -0.40
CA PRO A 281 14.22 -11.25 -0.88
C PRO A 281 13.14 -12.34 -0.96
N GLY A 282 12.00 -12.15 -0.29
CA GLY A 282 10.85 -13.06 -0.33
C GLY A 282 9.83 -12.75 -1.43
N GLU A 283 10.00 -11.65 -2.19
CA GLU A 283 9.04 -11.26 -3.22
C GLU A 283 9.29 -12.03 -4.53
N PRO A 284 8.43 -13.00 -4.88
CA PRO A 284 8.70 -13.97 -5.93
C PRO A 284 8.72 -13.32 -7.32
N LYS A 285 7.89 -12.29 -7.56
CA LYS A 285 7.84 -11.57 -8.84
C LYS A 285 9.17 -10.87 -9.14
N ILE A 286 9.83 -10.30 -8.12
CA ILE A 286 11.12 -9.62 -8.29
C ILE A 286 12.22 -10.63 -8.65
N GLY A 287 12.30 -11.74 -7.91
CA GLY A 287 13.26 -12.81 -8.18
C GLY A 287 13.07 -13.46 -9.54
N ALA A 288 11.81 -13.71 -9.93
CA ALA A 288 11.46 -14.25 -11.24
C ALA A 288 11.87 -13.33 -12.39
N GLU A 289 11.52 -12.04 -12.31
CA GLU A 289 11.92 -11.07 -13.34
C GLU A 289 13.45 -10.90 -13.40
N LEU A 290 14.14 -10.95 -12.26
CA LEU A 290 15.61 -10.90 -12.23
C LEU A 290 16.23 -12.12 -12.92
N ALA A 291 15.74 -13.32 -12.60
CA ALA A 291 16.22 -14.56 -13.22
C ALA A 291 16.04 -14.53 -14.75
N LEU A 292 14.85 -14.13 -15.22
CA LEU A 292 14.57 -14.00 -16.66
C LEU A 292 15.40 -12.89 -17.34
N SER A 293 15.62 -11.76 -16.67
CA SER A 293 16.47 -10.70 -17.22
C SER A 293 17.92 -11.15 -17.37
N LEU A 294 18.45 -11.89 -16.38
CA LEU A 294 19.79 -12.48 -16.47
C LEU A 294 19.88 -13.54 -17.57
N TYR A 295 18.85 -14.39 -17.68
CA TYR A 295 18.76 -15.42 -18.71
C TYR A 295 18.97 -14.85 -20.12
N GLN A 296 18.44 -13.66 -20.40
CA GLN A 296 18.60 -12.99 -21.70
C GLN A 296 20.03 -12.51 -21.99
N THR A 297 20.84 -12.30 -20.94
CA THR A 297 22.21 -11.79 -21.06
C THR A 297 23.28 -12.88 -21.02
N GLU A 298 22.95 -14.05 -20.46
CA GLU A 298 23.90 -15.11 -20.18
C GLU A 298 23.94 -16.14 -21.30
N THR A 299 25.15 -16.50 -21.75
CA THR A 299 25.35 -17.62 -22.69
C THR A 299 25.11 -18.98 -22.04
N VAL A 300 25.43 -19.09 -20.75
CA VAL A 300 25.10 -20.24 -19.89
C VAL A 300 24.40 -19.65 -18.66
N PRO A 301 23.09 -19.91 -18.44
CA PRO A 301 22.26 -19.15 -17.50
C PRO A 301 22.47 -19.55 -16.03
N MET A 302 23.71 -19.55 -15.57
CA MET A 302 24.10 -20.05 -14.26
C MET A 302 23.71 -19.07 -13.13
N ASN A 303 23.78 -17.75 -13.34
CA ASN A 303 23.29 -16.82 -12.33
C ASN A 303 21.77 -16.75 -12.36
N SER A 304 21.15 -16.79 -13.54
CA SER A 304 19.69 -16.92 -13.67
C SER A 304 19.16 -18.12 -12.87
N TRP A 305 19.77 -19.29 -13.04
CA TRP A 305 19.46 -20.51 -12.27
C TRP A 305 19.61 -20.29 -10.77
N LYS A 306 20.74 -19.72 -10.33
CA LYS A 306 20.96 -19.44 -8.91
C LYS A 306 19.89 -18.52 -8.33
N ILE A 307 19.53 -17.44 -9.03
CA ILE A 307 18.54 -16.46 -8.56
C ILE A 307 17.16 -17.09 -8.43
N ILE A 308 16.70 -17.86 -9.43
CA ILE A 308 15.35 -18.46 -9.35
C ILE A 308 15.25 -19.45 -8.19
N LEU A 309 16.29 -20.26 -7.95
CA LEU A 309 16.32 -21.19 -6.82
C LEU A 309 16.35 -20.45 -5.48
N GLN A 310 17.12 -19.36 -5.37
CA GLN A 310 17.12 -18.53 -4.16
C GLN A 310 15.75 -17.92 -3.89
N SER A 311 15.05 -17.46 -4.94
CA SER A 311 13.69 -16.94 -4.85
C SER A 311 12.70 -18.03 -4.39
N LEU A 312 12.75 -19.23 -4.98
CA LEU A 312 11.91 -20.37 -4.58
C LEU A 312 12.17 -20.84 -3.14
N ASN A 313 13.42 -20.81 -2.69
CA ASN A 313 13.76 -21.16 -1.31
C ASN A 313 13.13 -20.18 -0.30
N LYS A 314 13.02 -18.89 -0.68
CA LYS A 314 12.38 -17.84 0.13
C LYS A 314 10.86 -17.83 -0.02
N ASN A 315 10.33 -18.23 -1.16
CA ASN A 315 8.91 -18.28 -1.44
C ASN A 315 8.53 -19.64 -2.06
N ARG A 316 8.22 -20.59 -1.18
CA ARG A 316 8.10 -22.01 -1.54
C ARG A 316 6.83 -22.32 -2.33
N SER A 317 5.79 -21.50 -2.24
CA SER A 317 4.50 -21.75 -2.90
C SER A 317 4.40 -21.15 -4.30
N TYR A 318 5.47 -20.51 -4.81
CA TYR A 318 5.46 -19.86 -6.13
C TYR A 318 5.69 -20.85 -7.29
N ASP A 319 4.62 -21.43 -7.82
CA ASP A 319 4.67 -22.49 -8.83
C ASP A 319 5.12 -21.99 -10.20
N LYS A 320 4.78 -20.74 -10.57
CA LYS A 320 5.37 -20.10 -11.76
C LYS A 320 6.91 -20.09 -11.69
N GLY A 321 7.49 -19.95 -10.49
CA GLY A 321 8.94 -20.00 -10.31
C GLY A 321 9.54 -21.37 -10.63
N VAL A 322 8.80 -22.46 -10.34
CA VAL A 322 9.21 -23.83 -10.70
C VAL A 322 9.25 -24.01 -12.22
N GLN A 323 8.27 -23.44 -12.93
CA GLN A 323 8.25 -23.47 -14.40
C GLN A 323 9.44 -22.70 -15.01
N ILE A 324 9.73 -21.51 -14.48
CA ILE A 324 10.91 -20.71 -14.90
C ILE A 324 12.20 -21.49 -14.64
N ALA A 325 12.32 -22.15 -13.48
CA ALA A 325 13.47 -22.98 -13.18
C ALA A 325 13.63 -24.11 -14.21
N ARG A 326 12.56 -24.84 -14.56
CA ARG A 326 12.60 -25.89 -15.59
C ARG A 326 13.04 -25.34 -16.96
N LEU A 327 12.57 -24.16 -17.34
CA LEU A 327 12.97 -23.50 -18.58
C LEU A 327 14.48 -23.19 -18.60
N ILE A 328 15.01 -22.65 -17.49
CA ILE A 328 16.45 -22.36 -17.36
C ILE A 328 17.26 -23.67 -17.38
N TRP A 329 16.78 -24.71 -16.71
CA TRP A 329 17.43 -26.03 -16.69
C TRP A 329 17.58 -26.63 -18.08
N GLY A 330 16.57 -26.46 -18.94
CA GLY A 330 16.58 -26.95 -20.32
C GLY A 330 17.68 -26.36 -21.21
N GLN A 331 18.38 -25.30 -20.80
CA GLN A 331 19.52 -24.72 -21.53
C GLN A 331 20.89 -25.30 -21.14
N PHE A 332 20.95 -26.18 -20.15
CA PHE A 332 22.20 -26.83 -19.77
C PHE A 332 22.44 -28.08 -20.62
N ASP A 333 23.22 -27.96 -21.69
CA ASP A 333 23.42 -29.05 -22.66
C ASP A 333 24.51 -30.04 -22.26
N SER A 334 25.52 -29.60 -21.49
CA SER A 334 26.66 -30.46 -21.11
C SER A 334 26.54 -31.02 -19.70
N ASP A 335 27.07 -32.24 -19.50
CA ASP A 335 27.13 -32.89 -18.18
C ASP A 335 27.85 -32.01 -17.14
N LYS A 336 28.88 -31.26 -17.58
CA LYS A 336 29.60 -30.33 -16.71
C LYS A 336 28.71 -29.17 -16.26
N GLN A 337 27.88 -28.61 -17.15
CA GLN A 337 26.93 -27.55 -16.79
C GLN A 337 25.85 -28.08 -15.85
N LYS A 338 25.24 -29.24 -16.17
CA LYS A 338 24.24 -29.89 -15.32
C LYS A 338 24.79 -30.21 -13.93
N ALA A 339 26.01 -30.75 -13.83
CA ALA A 339 26.66 -31.03 -12.56
C ALA A 339 26.89 -29.77 -11.72
N ASN A 340 27.30 -28.65 -12.35
CA ASN A 340 27.45 -27.37 -11.67
C ASN A 340 26.10 -26.80 -11.20
N ALA A 341 25.07 -26.86 -12.05
CA ALA A 341 23.72 -26.39 -11.72
C ALA A 341 23.11 -27.19 -10.55
N LEU A 342 23.29 -28.52 -10.53
CA LEU A 342 22.88 -29.38 -9.41
C LEU A 342 23.63 -29.05 -8.13
N LYS A 343 24.94 -28.74 -8.21
CA LYS A 343 25.71 -28.29 -7.05
C LYS A 343 25.15 -26.99 -6.47
N ILE A 344 24.75 -26.04 -7.32
CA ILE A 344 24.09 -24.80 -6.88
C ILE A 344 22.76 -25.12 -6.20
N ALA A 345 21.93 -25.98 -6.79
CA ALA A 345 20.64 -26.36 -6.20
C ALA A 345 20.80 -26.98 -4.80
N ARG A 346 21.73 -27.93 -4.66
CA ARG A 346 22.06 -28.54 -3.37
C ARG A 346 22.54 -27.53 -2.34
N ASN A 347 23.34 -26.55 -2.75
CA ASN A 347 23.79 -25.48 -1.85
C ASN A 347 22.66 -24.54 -1.43
N VAL A 348 21.69 -24.26 -2.31
CA VAL A 348 20.57 -23.35 -2.01
C VAL A 348 19.55 -23.99 -1.08
N PHE A 349 19.17 -25.25 -1.33
CA PHE A 349 18.13 -25.95 -0.56
C PHE A 349 18.68 -26.76 0.62
N GLY A 350 19.98 -27.05 0.65
CA GLY A 350 20.62 -27.78 1.74
C GLY A 350 20.02 -29.18 1.92
N ASN A 351 19.52 -29.45 3.13
CA ASN A 351 18.99 -30.76 3.51
C ASN A 351 17.72 -31.16 2.76
N GLU A 352 17.01 -30.19 2.18
CA GLU A 352 15.78 -30.42 1.40
C GLU A 352 16.06 -30.56 -0.09
N SER A 353 17.33 -30.66 -0.49
CA SER A 353 17.69 -30.61 -1.91
C SER A 353 17.09 -31.74 -2.74
N ASP A 354 16.95 -32.94 -2.18
CA ASP A 354 16.36 -34.07 -2.90
C ASP A 354 14.85 -33.84 -3.19
N ASP A 355 14.08 -33.38 -2.20
CA ASP A 355 12.65 -33.04 -2.35
C ASP A 355 12.45 -31.94 -3.40
N TRP A 356 13.33 -30.93 -3.41
CA TRP A 356 13.26 -29.85 -4.39
C TRP A 356 13.64 -30.29 -5.80
N LEU A 357 14.66 -31.16 -5.95
CA LEU A 357 15.04 -31.69 -7.25
C LEU A 357 13.92 -32.55 -7.85
N GLU A 358 13.23 -33.34 -7.01
CA GLU A 358 12.03 -34.08 -7.40
C GLU A 358 10.90 -33.14 -7.85
N ARG A 359 10.60 -32.09 -7.06
CA ARG A 359 9.57 -31.10 -7.43
C ARG A 359 9.89 -30.37 -8.73
N LEU A 360 11.15 -30.02 -8.94
CA LEU A 360 11.62 -29.39 -10.17
C LEU A 360 11.51 -30.34 -11.37
N ASN A 361 11.39 -31.65 -11.15
CA ASN A 361 11.19 -32.68 -12.19
C ASN A 361 12.24 -32.57 -13.32
N LEU A 362 13.51 -32.48 -12.92
CA LEU A 362 14.62 -32.18 -13.84
C LEU A 362 14.96 -33.33 -14.81
N ASP A 363 14.41 -34.51 -14.57
CA ASP A 363 14.63 -35.74 -15.35
C ASP A 363 13.58 -35.94 -16.47
N SER A 364 12.49 -35.17 -16.47
CA SER A 364 11.46 -35.28 -17.51
C SER A 364 11.79 -34.41 -18.73
N GLU A 365 11.82 -35.00 -19.93
CA GLU A 365 11.97 -34.28 -21.21
C GLU A 365 10.77 -33.39 -21.57
N THR A 366 9.71 -33.38 -20.76
CA THR A 366 8.49 -32.62 -21.00
C THR A 366 8.70 -31.16 -20.62
N ILE A 367 9.37 -30.41 -21.50
CA ILE A 367 9.39 -28.95 -21.46
C ILE A 367 7.95 -28.50 -21.67
N ALA A 368 7.27 -28.09 -20.59
CA ALA A 368 6.06 -27.31 -20.73
C ALA A 368 6.43 -26.10 -21.60
N GLN A 369 5.75 -25.95 -22.74
CA GLN A 369 5.83 -24.72 -23.54
C GLN A 369 5.31 -23.60 -22.65
N VAL A 370 6.20 -22.99 -21.88
CA VAL A 370 5.95 -21.66 -21.35
C VAL A 370 5.98 -20.78 -22.58
N ASP A 371 4.88 -20.08 -22.87
CA ASP A 371 4.81 -19.01 -23.87
C ASP A 371 5.73 -17.85 -23.42
N VAL A 372 7.04 -18.10 -23.42
CA VAL A 372 8.08 -17.09 -23.33
C VAL A 372 8.33 -16.64 -24.76
N PRO A 373 8.03 -15.39 -25.12
CA PRO A 373 8.44 -14.86 -26.41
C PRO A 373 9.97 -14.80 -26.42
N LEU A 374 10.60 -15.83 -26.95
CA LEU A 374 12.00 -15.83 -27.33
C LEU A 374 12.06 -15.27 -28.76
N THR A 375 12.52 -14.03 -28.93
CA THR A 375 13.31 -13.47 -30.06
C THR A 375 13.24 -11.93 -29.95
N GLY A 376 14.30 -11.16 -30.19
CA GLY A 376 15.29 -11.36 -31.24
C GLY A 376 14.80 -10.80 -32.58
N GLU A 377 14.17 -9.63 -32.61
CA GLU A 377 14.16 -8.68 -33.73
C GLU A 377 13.46 -7.39 -33.29
N SER A 378 13.88 -6.27 -33.89
CA SER A 378 13.56 -4.89 -33.52
C SER A 378 12.08 -4.60 -33.24
N GLY A 379 11.80 -4.06 -32.05
CA GLY A 379 10.57 -3.33 -31.74
C GLY A 379 9.66 -4.06 -30.75
N PHE A 380 9.84 -3.79 -29.45
CA PHE A 380 8.82 -4.12 -28.44
C PHE A 380 7.53 -3.31 -28.71
N PRO A 381 6.37 -3.96 -28.93
CA PRO A 381 5.09 -3.31 -28.66
C PRO A 381 4.96 -3.16 -27.15
N LYS A 382 4.55 -1.98 -26.68
CA LYS A 382 4.47 -1.57 -25.27
C LYS A 382 3.52 -2.42 -24.36
N GLU A 383 2.93 -3.52 -24.84
CA GLU A 383 1.77 -4.14 -24.18
C GLU A 383 1.82 -5.67 -23.97
N GLU A 384 2.85 -6.40 -24.38
CA GLU A 384 2.92 -7.85 -24.13
C GLU A 384 4.17 -8.25 -23.33
N PHE A 385 4.03 -8.33 -22.01
CA PHE A 385 5.00 -8.98 -21.14
C PHE A 385 4.41 -10.27 -20.55
N LEU A 386 4.95 -11.41 -21.00
CA LEU A 386 5.18 -12.73 -20.36
C LEU A 386 4.14 -13.40 -19.44
N PHE A 387 2.98 -12.80 -19.17
CA PHE A 387 1.97 -13.33 -18.24
C PHE A 387 0.57 -13.42 -18.88
N LEU A 388 0.48 -13.37 -20.21
CA LEU A 388 -0.80 -13.15 -20.90
C LEU A 388 -1.20 -14.22 -21.93
N LYS A 389 -0.82 -15.49 -21.78
CA LYS A 389 -1.49 -16.55 -22.54
C LYS A 389 -1.55 -17.88 -21.78
N GLU A 390 -2.68 -18.11 -21.12
CA GLU A 390 -3.23 -19.44 -20.97
C GLU A 390 -4.74 -19.41 -21.24
N ALA A 391 -5.20 -20.49 -21.88
CA ALA A 391 -6.51 -20.65 -22.46
C ALA A 391 -7.66 -20.51 -21.44
N ASP A 392 -8.82 -20.11 -21.95
CA ASP A 392 -10.08 -20.00 -21.21
C ASP A 392 -10.42 -21.32 -20.50
N GLN A 393 -10.27 -21.33 -19.19
CA GLN A 393 -11.05 -22.20 -18.32
C GLN A 393 -11.92 -21.28 -17.45
N GLN A 394 -13.23 -21.35 -17.70
CA GLN A 394 -14.24 -20.66 -16.91
C GLN A 394 -14.27 -21.26 -15.51
N VAL A 395 -13.66 -20.57 -14.54
CA VAL A 395 -13.81 -20.90 -13.12
C VAL A 395 -14.67 -19.82 -12.46
N LYS A 396 -15.71 -20.24 -11.73
CA LYS A 396 -16.58 -19.34 -10.98
C LYS A 396 -15.78 -18.61 -9.89
N PRO A 397 -16.00 -17.31 -9.65
CA PRO A 397 -15.34 -16.60 -8.57
C PRO A 397 -15.78 -17.17 -7.20
N ALA A 398 -14.83 -17.52 -6.35
CA ALA A 398 -15.09 -17.91 -4.95
C ALA A 398 -15.44 -16.68 -4.09
N LYS A 399 -15.93 -16.92 -2.87
CA LYS A 399 -16.36 -15.84 -1.97
C LYS A 399 -15.20 -15.46 -1.03
N PRO A 400 -15.13 -14.21 -0.53
CA PRO A 400 -14.06 -13.74 0.35
C PRO A 400 -13.86 -14.53 1.65
N LYS A 401 -14.88 -15.27 2.12
CA LYS A 401 -14.77 -16.14 3.30
C LYS A 401 -14.00 -17.43 3.03
N ASP A 402 -13.79 -17.77 1.77
CA ASP A 402 -13.03 -18.92 1.31
C ASP A 402 -11.52 -18.58 1.18
N LEU A 403 -11.12 -17.32 1.40
CA LEU A 403 -9.76 -16.79 1.21
C LEU A 403 -8.90 -16.76 2.49
N TYR A 404 -9.25 -17.50 3.53
CA TYR A 404 -8.35 -17.67 4.67
C TYR A 404 -7.24 -18.65 4.28
N ALA A 405 -6.01 -18.14 4.14
CA ALA A 405 -4.84 -19.01 3.99
C ALA A 405 -4.70 -19.88 5.26
N PRO A 406 -4.76 -21.22 5.16
CA PRO A 406 -4.49 -22.07 6.31
C PRO A 406 -3.05 -21.89 6.79
N PRO A 407 -2.75 -22.14 8.08
CA PRO A 407 -1.37 -22.19 8.56
C PRO A 407 -0.58 -23.22 7.75
N VAL A 408 0.58 -22.79 7.24
CA VAL A 408 1.37 -23.56 6.28
C VAL A 408 1.98 -24.77 6.96
N ASP A 409 1.76 -25.96 6.41
CA ASP A 409 2.46 -27.18 6.81
C ASP A 409 3.90 -27.14 6.27
N PRO A 410 4.94 -27.17 7.14
CA PRO A 410 6.34 -27.18 6.70
C PRO A 410 6.70 -28.35 5.78
N ARG A 411 5.94 -29.45 5.83
CA ARG A 411 6.14 -30.65 5.00
C ARG A 411 5.26 -30.69 3.76
N SER A 412 4.34 -29.73 3.61
CA SER A 412 3.48 -29.61 2.44
C SER A 412 3.37 -28.13 2.02
N PRO A 413 4.42 -27.55 1.39
CA PRO A 413 4.47 -26.15 0.99
C PRO A 413 3.36 -25.73 0.00
N GLN A 414 2.77 -26.70 -0.70
CA GLN A 414 1.58 -26.52 -1.56
C GLN A 414 0.30 -26.22 -0.77
N SER A 415 0.30 -26.37 0.55
CA SER A 415 -0.80 -25.96 1.43
C SER A 415 -0.85 -24.43 1.61
N ALA A 416 0.25 -23.73 1.34
CA ALA A 416 0.27 -22.28 1.33
C ALA A 416 -0.38 -21.74 0.06
N VAL A 417 -1.14 -20.66 0.20
CA VAL A 417 -1.58 -19.88 -0.97
C VAL A 417 -0.33 -19.41 -1.73
N GLU A 418 -0.35 -19.53 -3.07
CA GLU A 418 0.76 -19.15 -3.94
C GLU A 418 1.24 -17.73 -3.59
N GLY A 419 2.55 -17.57 -3.36
CA GLY A 419 3.21 -16.31 -3.02
C GLY A 419 3.15 -15.88 -1.55
N VAL A 420 2.49 -16.63 -0.66
CA VAL A 420 2.61 -16.43 0.80
C VAL A 420 3.95 -16.97 1.29
N THR A 421 4.76 -16.10 1.91
CA THR A 421 6.04 -16.46 2.53
C THR A 421 5.83 -17.35 3.77
N LEU A 422 6.68 -18.36 3.92
CA LEU A 422 6.84 -19.15 5.15
C LEU A 422 7.82 -18.49 6.12
#